data_AF-A0A3A0D7L5-F1
#
_entry.id   AF-A0A3A0D7L5-F1
#
_cell.length_a   1.000
_cell.length_b   1.000
_cell.length_c   1.000
_cell.angle_alpha   90.00
_cell.angle_beta   90.00
_cell.angle_gamma   90.00
#
_symmetry.space_group_name_H-M   'P 1'
#
loop_
_entity.id
_entity.type
_entity.pdbx_description
1 polymer ?
#
loop_
_entity_poly.entity_id
_entity_poly.type
_entity_poly.pdbx_seq_one_letter_code
_entity_poly.pdbx_strand_id
1 'polypeptide(L)'
;MSGRLPVDGRLYGVSNFNLIYVIDTVSAVALPARSTAFPTLLNGTFFGFGFNPVPDKIRIHSNAEQDLRIDPVTGVLARDSTLAYDFSDVYFGFNPNIVGTAYTNSVAGAIITSLFAIDSNLDVLVTLPSPNNGKLLTIGDLGVNTNDYVGFDISGPDGVAYASLTPASNGSSGFYLINLATGAATLLGTIGNFFPLHSIAIAP
;
A
#
# COMPACT_ATOMS: atom_id res chain seq x y z
N MET A 1 8.08 2.95 3.90
CA MET A 1 7.19 2.04 3.17
C MET A 1 8.01 1.12 2.27
N SER A 2 7.55 -0.10 2.03
CA SER A 2 8.19 -1.08 1.14
C SER A 2 7.15 -1.98 0.47
N GLY A 3 7.55 -2.68 -0.59
CA GLY A 3 6.75 -3.69 -1.31
C GLY A 3 7.61 -4.39 -2.37
N ARG A 4 7.10 -5.44 -3.01
CA ARG A 4 7.89 -6.31 -3.88
C ARG A 4 7.56 -6.13 -5.36
N LEU A 5 8.58 -6.01 -6.19
CA LEU A 5 8.43 -5.92 -7.64
C LEU A 5 8.24 -7.34 -8.23
N PRO A 6 7.14 -7.63 -8.93
CA PRO A 6 6.86 -8.97 -9.43
C PRO A 6 7.87 -9.48 -10.46
N VAL A 7 8.41 -8.59 -11.31
CA VAL A 7 9.25 -9.01 -12.45
C VAL A 7 10.64 -9.51 -12.05
N ASP A 8 11.25 -8.95 -11.00
CA ASP A 8 12.58 -9.35 -10.53
C ASP A 8 12.58 -9.96 -9.13
N GLY A 9 11.43 -9.92 -8.46
CA GLY A 9 11.23 -10.53 -7.16
C GLY A 9 11.96 -9.85 -6.02
N ARG A 10 12.47 -8.63 -6.21
CA ARG A 10 13.20 -7.90 -5.17
C ARG A 10 12.27 -7.07 -4.31
N LEU A 11 12.68 -6.88 -3.05
CA LEU A 11 12.00 -5.97 -2.11
C LEU A 11 12.48 -4.55 -2.37
N TYR A 12 11.55 -3.62 -2.56
CA TYR A 12 11.83 -2.21 -2.75
C TYR A 12 11.28 -1.39 -1.60
N GLY A 13 11.93 -0.27 -1.30
CA GLY A 13 11.48 0.71 -0.33
C GLY A 13 11.67 2.13 -0.83
N VAL A 14 10.91 3.06 -0.27
CA VAL A 14 11.09 4.50 -0.51
C VAL A 14 11.29 5.21 0.82
N SER A 15 12.27 6.10 0.85
CA SER A 15 12.62 6.92 2.02
C SER A 15 12.15 8.36 1.88
N ASN A 16 12.24 9.12 2.98
CA ASN A 16 12.03 10.57 3.01
C ASN A 16 13.07 11.39 2.23
N PHE A 17 14.14 10.76 1.71
CA PHE A 17 15.08 11.40 0.77
C PHE A 17 14.59 11.34 -0.69
N ASN A 18 13.36 10.89 -0.94
CA ASN A 18 12.80 10.66 -2.27
C ASN A 18 13.67 9.73 -3.12
N LEU A 19 14.29 8.75 -2.47
CA LEU A 19 15.09 7.71 -3.09
C LEU A 19 14.40 6.36 -2.99
N ILE A 20 14.53 5.58 -4.06
CA ILE A 20 14.11 4.18 -4.11
C ILE A 20 15.29 3.32 -3.71
N TYR A 21 15.04 2.34 -2.85
CA TYR A 21 16.00 1.37 -2.38
C TYR A 21 15.59 -0.03 -2.81
N VAL A 22 16.57 -0.87 -3.09
CA VAL A 22 16.43 -2.32 -3.08
C VAL A 22 16.89 -2.81 -1.71
N ILE A 23 16.10 -3.67 -1.08
CA ILE A 23 16.38 -4.25 0.23
C ILE A 23 16.71 -5.71 0.01
N ASP A 24 17.91 -6.12 0.42
CA ASP A 24 18.30 -7.52 0.48
C ASP A 24 17.62 -8.17 1.70
N THR A 25 16.79 -9.18 1.46
CA THR A 25 16.01 -9.85 2.52
C THR A 25 16.85 -10.81 3.37
N VAL A 26 18.05 -11.18 2.93
CA VAL A 26 18.99 -12.04 3.65
C VAL A 26 19.89 -11.21 4.55
N SER A 27 20.49 -10.14 4.02
CA SER A 27 21.42 -9.29 4.76
C SER A 27 20.76 -8.09 5.45
N ALA A 28 19.48 -7.81 5.16
CA ALA A 28 18.72 -6.65 5.63
C ALA A 28 19.36 -5.29 5.25
N VAL A 29 20.14 -5.26 4.17
CA VAL A 29 20.81 -4.04 3.69
C VAL A 29 19.94 -3.37 2.63
N ALA A 30 19.70 -2.07 2.80
CA ALA A 30 19.04 -1.23 1.80
C ALA A 30 20.09 -0.46 0.98
N LEU A 31 20.10 -0.68 -0.34
CA LEU A 31 20.96 0.04 -1.27
C LEU A 31 20.11 0.91 -2.20
N PRO A 32 20.53 2.14 -2.53
CA PRO A 32 19.81 2.95 -3.50
C PRO A 32 19.69 2.20 -4.84
N ALA A 33 18.47 2.05 -5.35
CA ALA A 33 18.22 1.53 -6.69
C ALA A 33 18.75 2.49 -7.77
N ARG A 34 18.94 3.77 -7.39
CA ARG A 34 19.49 4.85 -8.21
C ARG A 34 20.17 5.90 -7.34
N SER A 35 21.01 6.72 -7.94
CA SER A 35 21.71 7.83 -7.28
C SER A 35 20.93 9.14 -7.24
N THR A 36 19.81 9.24 -7.99
CA THR A 36 19.00 10.46 -8.08
C THR A 36 17.68 10.33 -7.36
N ALA A 37 17.35 11.34 -6.55
CA ALA A 37 16.04 11.46 -5.93
C ALA A 37 14.99 11.84 -6.99
N PHE A 38 13.75 11.37 -6.84
CA PHE A 38 12.65 11.84 -7.67
C PHE A 38 12.22 13.28 -7.25
N PRO A 39 11.78 14.12 -8.20
CA PRO A 39 11.66 15.57 -7.98
C PRO A 39 10.45 15.97 -7.14
N THR A 40 9.41 15.14 -7.09
CA THR A 40 8.18 15.42 -6.33
C THR A 40 8.37 14.99 -4.88
N LEU A 41 8.18 15.93 -3.94
CA LEU A 41 8.22 15.62 -2.52
C LEU A 41 7.04 14.71 -2.15
N LEU A 42 7.32 13.70 -1.32
CA LEU A 42 6.28 12.97 -0.62
C LEU A 42 5.55 13.94 0.33
N ASN A 43 4.21 13.91 0.28
CA ASN A 43 3.35 14.73 1.12
C ASN A 43 2.52 13.82 2.02
N GLY A 44 2.51 14.11 3.32
CA GLY A 44 1.96 13.23 4.35
C GLY A 44 3.05 12.63 5.24
N THR A 45 2.64 11.80 6.19
CA THR A 45 3.50 11.14 7.17
C THR A 45 3.42 9.62 7.10
N PHE A 46 2.29 9.09 6.61
CA PHE A 46 2.05 7.67 6.42
C PHE A 46 1.64 7.40 4.99
N PHE A 47 2.05 6.23 4.49
CA PHE A 47 2.03 5.96 3.06
C PHE A 47 1.73 4.49 2.77
N GLY A 48 0.78 4.26 1.88
CA GLY A 48 0.59 2.98 1.22
C GLY A 48 1.54 2.85 0.01
N PHE A 49 2.10 1.66 -0.19
CA PHE A 49 3.04 1.36 -1.27
C PHE A 49 2.68 0.03 -1.92
N GLY A 50 2.57 0.00 -3.25
CA GLY A 50 2.32 -1.25 -3.99
C GLY A 50 2.90 -1.21 -5.40
N PHE A 51 3.19 -2.39 -5.97
CA PHE A 51 3.58 -2.52 -7.37
C PHE A 51 2.37 -2.91 -8.20
N ASN A 52 2.10 -2.14 -9.24
CA ASN A 52 1.16 -2.55 -10.27
C ASN A 52 1.86 -3.54 -11.21
N PRO A 53 1.46 -4.83 -11.23
CA PRO A 53 2.16 -5.87 -11.98
C PRO A 53 1.99 -5.76 -13.50
N VAL A 54 1.05 -4.94 -13.99
CA VAL A 54 0.75 -4.84 -15.44
C VAL A 54 1.68 -3.83 -16.14
N PRO A 55 1.76 -2.53 -15.74
CA PRO A 55 2.71 -1.58 -16.32
C PRO A 55 4.06 -1.57 -15.59
N ASP A 56 4.24 -2.44 -14.59
CA ASP A 56 5.45 -2.55 -13.76
C ASP A 56 5.84 -1.21 -13.10
N LYS A 57 4.87 -0.58 -12.42
CA LYS A 57 5.04 0.72 -11.77
C LYS A 57 4.81 0.63 -10.28
N ILE A 58 5.58 1.40 -9.53
CA ILE A 58 5.30 1.68 -8.11
C ILE A 58 4.13 2.63 -8.04
N ARG A 59 3.21 2.38 -7.11
CA ARG A 59 2.23 3.35 -6.66
C ARG A 59 2.45 3.68 -5.19
N ILE A 60 2.35 4.97 -4.89
CA ILE A 60 2.40 5.51 -3.53
C ILE A 60 1.13 6.29 -3.29
N HIS A 61 0.44 5.96 -2.21
CA HIS A 61 -0.63 6.78 -1.64
C HIS A 61 -0.19 7.35 -0.30
N SER A 62 -0.84 8.42 0.18
CA SER A 62 -0.56 8.95 1.51
C SER A 62 -1.81 9.37 2.26
N ASN A 63 -1.62 9.58 3.57
CA ASN A 63 -2.59 10.21 4.46
C ASN A 63 -2.82 11.72 4.21
N ALA A 64 -2.23 12.27 3.14
CA ALA A 64 -2.46 13.63 2.67
C ALA A 64 -2.95 13.63 1.21
N GLU A 65 -3.73 12.61 0.86
CA GLU A 65 -4.47 12.49 -0.40
C GLU A 65 -3.58 12.44 -1.66
N GLN A 66 -2.29 12.13 -1.49
CA GLN A 66 -1.35 12.08 -2.59
C GLN A 66 -1.48 10.75 -3.35
N ASP A 67 -1.47 10.80 -4.69
CA ASP A 67 -1.36 9.64 -5.58
C ASP A 67 -0.20 9.82 -6.56
N LEU A 68 0.82 8.98 -6.44
CA LEU A 68 2.02 8.99 -7.28
C LEU A 68 2.22 7.65 -7.96
N ARG A 69 2.66 7.69 -9.21
CA ARG A 69 3.27 6.55 -9.90
C ARG A 69 4.73 6.80 -10.18
N ILE A 70 5.55 5.79 -9.96
CA ILE A 70 6.98 5.85 -10.23
C ILE A 70 7.39 4.66 -11.07
N ASP A 71 8.16 4.93 -12.12
CA ASP A 71 8.89 3.90 -12.84
C ASP A 71 10.07 3.42 -11.97
N PRO A 72 10.11 2.15 -11.54
CA PRO A 72 11.20 1.64 -10.72
C PRO A 72 12.54 1.69 -11.46
N VAL A 73 12.55 1.52 -12.79
CA VAL A 73 13.75 1.52 -13.64
C VAL A 73 14.23 2.94 -13.92
N THR A 74 13.36 3.77 -14.52
CA THR A 74 13.77 5.11 -15.00
C THR A 74 13.68 6.19 -13.93
N GLY A 75 12.87 5.99 -12.89
CA GLY A 75 12.61 6.99 -11.86
C GLY A 75 11.71 8.13 -12.31
N VAL A 76 11.17 8.06 -13.53
CA VAL A 76 10.14 8.97 -13.98
C VAL A 76 8.93 8.82 -13.08
N LEU A 77 8.49 9.95 -12.54
CA LEU A 77 7.35 10.05 -11.64
C LEU A 77 6.21 10.76 -12.35
N ALA A 78 5.00 10.24 -12.18
CA ALA A 78 3.76 10.90 -12.53
C ALA A 78 2.96 11.17 -11.25
N ARG A 79 2.43 12.39 -11.11
CA ARG A 79 1.44 12.72 -10.10
C ARG A 79 0.06 12.56 -10.73
N ASP A 80 -0.75 11.68 -10.16
CA ASP A 80 -2.12 11.46 -10.60
C ASP A 80 -3.08 12.39 -9.84
N SER A 81 -4.39 12.20 -10.06
CA SER A 81 -5.40 13.03 -9.39
C SER A 81 -5.37 12.84 -7.87
N THR A 82 -5.65 13.90 -7.13
CA THR A 82 -5.79 13.83 -5.66
C THR A 82 -6.83 12.77 -5.26
N LEU A 83 -6.50 11.99 -4.25
CA LEU A 83 -7.38 10.96 -3.70
C LEU A 83 -8.65 11.61 -3.14
N ALA A 84 -9.82 11.13 -3.57
CA ALA A 84 -11.11 11.55 -3.06
C ALA A 84 -12.16 10.47 -3.28
N TYR A 85 -13.04 10.25 -2.30
CA TYR A 85 -14.18 9.36 -2.47
C TYR A 85 -15.03 9.78 -3.68
N ASP A 86 -15.44 8.80 -4.47
CA ASP A 86 -16.29 9.03 -5.64
C ASP A 86 -17.63 9.64 -5.23
N PHE A 87 -18.30 10.36 -6.15
CA PHE A 87 -19.60 10.97 -5.88
C PHE A 87 -20.70 9.95 -5.55
N SER A 88 -20.52 8.71 -6.01
CA SER A 88 -21.41 7.59 -5.73
C SER A 88 -21.08 6.84 -4.44
N ASP A 89 -19.95 7.17 -3.79
CA ASP A 89 -19.51 6.49 -2.58
C ASP A 89 -20.22 6.98 -1.32
N VAL A 90 -20.36 6.08 -0.33
CA VAL A 90 -20.97 6.39 0.97
C VAL A 90 -20.21 7.45 1.77
N TYR A 91 -18.90 7.57 1.57
CA TYR A 91 -18.05 8.58 2.21
C TYR A 91 -17.72 9.76 1.28
N PHE A 92 -18.54 10.02 0.25
CA PHE A 92 -18.38 11.21 -0.58
C PHE A 92 -18.27 12.49 0.27
N GLY A 93 -17.24 13.30 -0.04
CA GLY A 93 -16.95 14.56 0.67
C GLY A 93 -16.08 14.41 1.92
N PHE A 94 -15.74 13.19 2.33
CA PHE A 94 -14.72 12.94 3.36
C PHE A 94 -13.33 12.94 2.72
N ASN A 95 -12.32 13.34 3.49
CA ASN A 95 -10.92 13.35 3.08
C ASN A 95 -10.31 11.95 3.32
N PRO A 96 -9.80 11.26 2.28
CA PRO A 96 -9.21 9.93 2.44
C PRO A 96 -7.89 9.93 3.23
N ASN A 97 -7.72 8.97 4.13
CA ASN A 97 -6.48 8.75 4.88
C ASN A 97 -5.82 7.42 4.48
N ILE A 98 -5.22 7.38 3.28
CA ILE A 98 -4.77 6.12 2.68
C ILE A 98 -3.34 5.76 3.08
N VAL A 99 -3.21 4.70 3.86
CA VAL A 99 -1.94 4.27 4.49
C VAL A 99 -1.53 2.84 4.17
N GLY A 100 -2.40 2.05 3.52
CA GLY A 100 -2.08 0.74 2.95
C GLY A 100 -2.53 0.68 1.50
N THR A 101 -1.72 0.12 0.61
CA THR A 101 -2.02 0.02 -0.83
C THR A 101 -1.48 -1.29 -1.35
N ALA A 102 -2.29 -2.09 -2.05
CA ALA A 102 -1.85 -3.35 -2.62
C ALA A 102 -2.57 -3.67 -3.94
N TYR A 103 -1.89 -4.42 -4.80
CA TYR A 103 -2.42 -4.87 -6.09
C TYR A 103 -2.58 -6.39 -6.08
N THR A 104 -3.67 -6.88 -6.69
CA THR A 104 -3.84 -8.31 -6.96
C THR A 104 -2.95 -8.78 -8.10
N ASN A 105 -2.76 -10.11 -8.20
CA ASN A 105 -2.07 -10.76 -9.31
C ASN A 105 -0.64 -10.23 -9.49
N SER A 106 0.05 -9.99 -8.37
CA SER A 106 1.44 -9.53 -8.29
C SER A 106 2.44 -10.61 -8.74
N VAL A 107 2.32 -11.03 -10.00
CA VAL A 107 3.15 -12.04 -10.67
C VAL A 107 3.70 -11.46 -11.98
N ALA A 108 4.87 -11.95 -12.42
CA ALA A 108 5.48 -11.51 -13.67
C ALA A 108 4.57 -11.84 -14.88
N GLY A 109 4.35 -10.85 -15.75
CA GLY A 109 3.52 -11.01 -16.96
C GLY A 109 2.01 -10.94 -16.71
N ALA A 110 1.56 -10.45 -15.56
CA ALA A 110 0.15 -10.18 -15.31
C ALA A 110 -0.46 -9.26 -16.38
N ILE A 111 -1.63 -9.63 -16.88
CA ILE A 111 -2.40 -8.83 -17.86
C ILE A 111 -3.60 -8.10 -17.23
N ILE A 112 -3.98 -8.51 -16.02
CA ILE A 112 -5.06 -7.90 -15.21
C ILE A 112 -4.59 -7.75 -13.78
N THR A 113 -5.09 -6.71 -13.11
CA THR A 113 -4.87 -6.44 -11.70
C THR A 113 -6.00 -5.56 -11.16
N SER A 114 -6.14 -5.47 -9.85
CA SER A 114 -7.06 -4.59 -9.15
C SER A 114 -6.34 -3.95 -7.99
N LEU A 115 -6.61 -2.66 -7.76
CA LEU A 115 -5.99 -1.86 -6.71
C LEU A 115 -6.91 -1.78 -5.50
N PHE A 116 -6.38 -2.17 -4.35
CA PHE A 116 -7.03 -2.04 -3.06
C PHE A 116 -6.20 -1.14 -2.15
N ALA A 117 -6.87 -0.47 -1.23
CA ALA A 117 -6.21 0.36 -0.24
C ALA A 117 -6.96 0.34 1.09
N ILE A 118 -6.28 0.76 2.16
CA ILE A 118 -6.84 0.88 3.51
C ILE A 118 -6.88 2.35 3.89
N ASP A 119 -8.07 2.82 4.25
CA ASP A 119 -8.29 4.09 4.92
C ASP A 119 -8.33 3.85 6.43
N SER A 120 -7.29 4.28 7.16
CA SER A 120 -7.20 4.09 8.62
C SER A 120 -8.02 5.09 9.43
N ASN A 121 -8.49 6.19 8.83
CA ASN A 121 -9.35 7.13 9.56
C ASN A 121 -10.80 6.65 9.58
N LEU A 122 -11.23 5.98 8.51
CA LEU A 122 -12.58 5.41 8.39
C LEU A 122 -12.63 3.91 8.72
N ASP A 123 -11.49 3.26 8.93
CA ASP A 123 -11.37 1.82 9.18
C ASP A 123 -12.01 0.95 8.09
N VAL A 124 -11.80 1.32 6.82
CA VAL A 124 -12.41 0.64 5.66
C VAL A 124 -11.38 0.14 4.65
N LEU A 125 -11.75 -0.94 3.97
CA LEU A 125 -11.13 -1.35 2.72
C LEU A 125 -11.79 -0.59 1.57
N VAL A 126 -10.99 -0.05 0.66
CA VAL A 126 -11.42 0.66 -0.54
C VAL A 126 -10.76 0.09 -1.80
N THR A 127 -11.37 0.32 -2.95
CA THR A 127 -10.82 0.04 -4.29
C THR A 127 -10.74 1.32 -5.11
N LEU A 128 -9.79 1.36 -6.04
CA LEU A 128 -9.70 2.41 -7.06
C LEU A 128 -9.83 1.76 -8.45
N PRO A 129 -11.05 1.69 -9.02
CA PRO A 129 -11.29 1.01 -10.30
C PRO A 129 -10.48 1.61 -11.46
N SER A 130 -10.17 2.90 -11.39
CA SER A 130 -9.33 3.62 -12.34
C SER A 130 -8.25 4.38 -11.58
N PRO A 131 -7.15 3.73 -11.18
CA PRO A 131 -6.21 4.28 -10.20
C PRO A 131 -5.80 5.74 -10.46
N ASN A 132 -5.52 6.11 -11.72
CA ASN A 132 -5.03 7.44 -12.09
C ASN A 132 -6.03 8.59 -11.89
N ASN A 133 -7.32 8.31 -11.72
CA ASN A 133 -8.33 9.34 -11.43
C ASN A 133 -8.49 9.63 -9.92
N GLY A 134 -7.79 8.88 -9.06
CA GLY A 134 -7.80 9.07 -7.61
C GLY A 134 -9.14 8.81 -6.93
N LYS A 135 -10.11 8.16 -7.60
CA LYS A 135 -11.45 7.93 -7.06
C LYS A 135 -11.54 6.62 -6.31
N LEU A 136 -11.95 6.72 -5.05
CA LEU A 136 -12.10 5.59 -4.14
C LEU A 136 -13.57 5.17 -4.07
N LEU A 137 -13.77 3.85 -4.05
CA LEU A 137 -15.04 3.22 -3.71
C LEU A 137 -14.82 2.30 -2.50
N THR A 138 -15.69 2.42 -1.52
CA THR A 138 -15.70 1.64 -0.29
C THR A 138 -16.21 0.24 -0.55
N ILE A 139 -15.46 -0.75 -0.07
CA ILE A 139 -15.86 -2.17 -0.11
C ILE A 139 -16.58 -2.55 1.18
N GLY A 140 -16.02 -2.15 2.32
CA GLY A 140 -16.61 -2.39 3.62
C GLY A 140 -15.64 -2.19 4.76
N ASP A 141 -16.20 -2.26 5.98
CA ASP A 141 -15.47 -2.04 7.22
C ASP A 141 -14.44 -3.16 7.48
N LEU A 142 -13.28 -2.77 7.99
CA LEU A 142 -12.27 -3.71 8.48
C LEU A 142 -12.75 -4.42 9.76
N GLY A 143 -13.62 -3.79 10.54
CA GLY A 143 -14.03 -4.26 11.86
C GLY A 143 -12.96 -4.12 12.95
N VAL A 144 -11.88 -3.39 12.65
CA VAL A 144 -10.77 -3.10 13.55
C VAL A 144 -10.47 -1.60 13.48
N ASN A 145 -10.48 -0.93 14.62
CA ASN A 145 -10.06 0.47 14.72
C ASN A 145 -8.53 0.56 14.74
N THR A 146 -7.93 0.81 13.59
CA THR A 146 -6.47 0.89 13.41
C THR A 146 -6.01 2.34 13.43
N ASN A 147 -4.79 2.57 13.90
CA ASN A 147 -4.10 3.82 13.60
C ASN A 147 -3.36 3.73 12.24
N ASP A 148 -2.60 4.77 11.90
CA ASP A 148 -1.91 4.90 10.61
C ASP A 148 -0.70 3.95 10.40
N TYR A 149 -0.30 3.18 11.42
CA TYR A 149 0.72 2.14 11.27
C TYR A 149 0.10 0.90 10.65
N VAL A 150 -0.01 0.94 9.32
CA VAL A 150 -0.61 -0.10 8.48
C VAL A 150 0.40 -0.63 7.47
N GLY A 151 0.43 -1.94 7.31
CA GLY A 151 1.04 -2.61 6.17
C GLY A 151 -0.04 -3.39 5.45
N PHE A 152 0.00 -3.43 4.12
CA PHE A 152 -1.00 -4.14 3.32
C PHE A 152 -0.34 -4.71 2.09
N ASP A 153 -0.54 -6.01 1.84
CA ASP A 153 -0.03 -6.69 0.65
C ASP A 153 -0.98 -7.79 0.22
N ILE A 154 -1.00 -8.09 -1.08
CA ILE A 154 -1.82 -9.14 -1.66
C ILE A 154 -0.90 -10.11 -2.38
N SER A 155 -0.94 -11.36 -1.94
CA SER A 155 -0.15 -12.44 -2.52
C SER A 155 -0.52 -12.60 -4.00
N GLY A 156 0.47 -12.51 -4.88
CA GLY A 156 0.29 -12.69 -6.31
C GLY A 156 -0.21 -14.08 -6.70
N PRO A 157 0.41 -15.17 -6.20
CA PRO A 157 0.06 -16.54 -6.59
C PRO A 157 -1.36 -17.01 -6.21
N ASP A 158 -1.83 -16.67 -5.00
CA ASP A 158 -3.10 -17.18 -4.47
C ASP A 158 -4.15 -16.08 -4.21
N GLY A 159 -3.80 -14.80 -4.40
CA GLY A 159 -4.69 -13.66 -4.22
C GLY A 159 -5.04 -13.36 -2.77
N VAL A 160 -4.40 -14.01 -1.80
CA VAL A 160 -4.72 -13.80 -0.38
C VAL A 160 -4.17 -12.46 0.08
N ALA A 161 -5.05 -11.65 0.67
CA ALA A 161 -4.73 -10.32 1.17
C ALA A 161 -4.40 -10.36 2.66
N TYR A 162 -3.28 -9.74 3.02
CA TYR A 162 -2.82 -9.64 4.40
C TYR A 162 -2.60 -8.18 4.78
N ALA A 163 -2.88 -7.86 6.03
CA ALA A 163 -2.54 -6.56 6.59
C ALA A 163 -1.88 -6.69 7.96
N SER A 164 -0.93 -5.81 8.26
CA SER A 164 -0.60 -5.47 9.64
C SER A 164 -1.44 -4.25 10.03
N LEU A 165 -2.35 -4.42 10.98
CA LEU A 165 -3.17 -3.33 11.53
C LEU A 165 -2.74 -3.10 12.98
N THR A 166 -2.72 -1.85 13.42
CA THR A 166 -2.27 -1.48 14.77
C THR A 166 -3.43 -0.88 15.53
N PRO A 167 -4.17 -1.68 16.33
CA PRO A 167 -5.32 -1.18 17.06
C PRO A 167 -4.95 -0.01 17.97
N ALA A 168 -5.75 1.06 17.92
CA ALA A 168 -5.51 2.26 18.72
C ALA A 168 -5.47 2.00 20.24
N SER A 169 -6.10 0.90 20.69
CA SER A 169 -6.23 0.53 22.10
C SER A 169 -4.99 -0.15 22.72
N ASN A 170 -4.11 -0.75 21.92
CA ASN A 170 -2.98 -1.54 22.43
C ASN A 170 -1.60 -1.16 21.86
N GLY A 171 -1.56 -0.34 20.80
CA GLY A 171 -0.32 0.17 20.19
C GLY A 171 0.56 -0.89 19.51
N SER A 172 0.13 -2.15 19.45
CA SER A 172 0.88 -3.29 18.88
C SER A 172 0.23 -3.75 17.59
N SER A 173 1.03 -4.10 16.57
CA SER A 173 0.47 -4.61 15.32
C SER A 173 -0.06 -6.04 15.45
N GLY A 174 -1.28 -6.26 14.98
CA GLY A 174 -1.81 -7.58 14.66
C GLY A 174 -1.64 -7.89 13.18
N PHE A 175 -1.50 -9.16 12.84
CA PHE A 175 -1.49 -9.67 11.48
C PHE A 175 -2.87 -10.22 11.13
N TYR A 176 -3.44 -9.77 10.01
CA TYR A 176 -4.82 -10.04 9.62
C TYR A 176 -4.90 -10.59 8.20
N LEU A 177 -5.85 -11.49 7.97
CA LEU A 177 -6.42 -11.70 6.65
C LEU A 177 -7.43 -10.59 6.35
N ILE A 178 -7.43 -10.09 5.12
CA ILE A 178 -8.42 -9.12 4.65
C ILE A 178 -9.31 -9.78 3.60
N ASN A 179 -10.62 -9.77 3.80
CA ASN A 179 -11.55 -10.22 2.78
C ASN A 179 -11.75 -9.10 1.74
N LEU A 180 -11.19 -9.28 0.53
CA LEU A 180 -11.27 -8.27 -0.53
C LEU A 180 -12.70 -8.02 -1.08
N ALA A 181 -13.67 -8.88 -0.78
CA ALA A 181 -15.06 -8.70 -1.19
C ALA A 181 -15.91 -7.97 -0.16
N THR A 182 -15.53 -8.02 1.12
CA THR A 182 -16.35 -7.46 2.23
C THR A 182 -15.62 -6.45 3.10
N GLY A 183 -14.30 -6.29 2.94
CA GLY A 183 -13.44 -5.46 3.80
C GLY A 183 -13.02 -6.11 5.13
N ALA A 184 -13.83 -7.04 5.64
CA ALA A 184 -13.63 -7.63 6.97
C ALA A 184 -12.22 -8.18 7.21
N ALA A 185 -11.61 -7.77 8.32
CA ALA A 185 -10.32 -8.26 8.80
C ALA A 185 -10.49 -9.43 9.79
N THR A 186 -9.68 -10.47 9.65
CA THR A 186 -9.63 -11.62 10.57
C THR A 186 -8.25 -11.75 11.18
N LEU A 187 -8.16 -11.64 12.51
CA LEU A 187 -6.88 -11.71 13.23
C LEU A 187 -6.26 -13.10 13.14
N LEU A 188 -5.00 -13.17 12.71
CA LEU A 188 -4.16 -14.37 12.73
C LEU A 188 -3.24 -14.42 13.96
N GLY A 189 -2.83 -13.25 14.47
CA GLY A 189 -2.00 -13.15 15.67
C GLY A 189 -1.29 -11.82 15.82
N THR A 190 -0.59 -11.61 16.93
CA THR A 190 0.22 -10.40 17.18
C THR A 190 1.59 -10.53 16.53
N ILE A 191 2.11 -9.44 15.95
CA ILE A 191 3.41 -9.36 15.28
C ILE A 191 4.18 -8.12 15.75
N GLY A 192 5.44 -7.99 15.33
CA GLY A 192 6.24 -6.79 15.61
C GLY A 192 6.77 -6.68 17.04
N ASN A 193 6.76 -7.75 17.84
CA ASN A 193 7.26 -7.76 19.22
C ASN A 193 6.72 -6.60 20.07
N PHE A 194 5.42 -6.31 19.94
CA PHE A 194 4.72 -5.21 20.62
C PHE A 194 5.08 -3.79 20.15
N PHE A 195 5.78 -3.67 19.02
CA PHE A 195 5.96 -2.39 18.33
C PHE A 195 5.04 -2.29 17.12
N PRO A 196 4.61 -1.07 16.76
CA PRO A 196 3.87 -0.85 15.53
C PRO A 196 4.77 -1.09 14.31
N LEU A 197 4.22 -1.76 13.29
CA LEU A 197 4.87 -1.95 11.99
C LEU A 197 4.34 -0.94 10.98
N HIS A 198 5.25 -0.38 10.18
CA HIS A 198 4.90 0.56 9.12
C HIS A 198 4.53 -0.11 7.79
N SER A 199 4.86 -1.38 7.60
CA SER A 199 4.74 -2.08 6.31
C SER A 199 4.97 -3.57 6.49
N ILE A 200 4.36 -4.36 5.60
CA ILE A 200 4.64 -5.78 5.39
C ILE A 200 4.83 -5.99 3.89
N ALA A 201 5.51 -7.08 3.52
CA ALA A 201 5.57 -7.57 2.15
C ALA A 201 5.60 -9.10 2.16
N ILE A 202 4.89 -9.72 1.22
CA ILE A 202 4.78 -11.18 1.12
C ILE A 202 5.96 -11.73 0.31
N ALA A 203 6.58 -12.78 0.84
CA ALA A 203 7.65 -13.52 0.18
C ALA A 203 7.08 -14.42 -0.95
N PRO A 204 7.87 -14.71 -2.01
CA PRO A 204 7.47 -15.65 -3.07
C PRO A 204 7.25 -17.08 -2.57
#